data_AF-A0A5C5S2U1-F1
#
_entry.id   AF-A0A5C5S2U1-F1
#
_cell.length_a   1.000
_cell.length_b   1.000
_cell.length_c   1.000
_cell.angle_alpha   90.00
_cell.angle_beta   90.00
_cell.angle_gamma   90.00
#
_symmetry.space_group_name_H-M   'P 1'
#
loop_
_entity.id
_entity.type
_entity.pdbx_description
1 polymer ?
#
loop_
_entity_poly.entity_id
_entity_poly.type
_entity_poly.pdbx_seq_one_letter_code
_entity_poly.pdbx_strand_id
1 'polypeptide(L)'
;MDTSDLDRAAGEYAAVLSEAAEADLATPVGDRTVGDLTDQLTARASALGAALGAGQPPLDGAAPLDAYGGGFERPFRRAVRRLASAAAGASPDEAARAEIAALVRAVDDGAIAVSRALGLG
;
A
#
# COMPACT_ATOMS: atom_id res chain seq x y z
N MET A 1 -4.54 -1.97 -18.93
CA MET A 1 -5.28 -1.30 -17.85
C MET A 1 -4.48 -0.09 -17.44
N ASP A 2 -5.10 1.06 -17.22
CA ASP A 2 -4.39 2.23 -16.70
C ASP A 2 -4.14 2.04 -15.20
N THR A 3 -2.88 1.99 -14.77
CA THR A 3 -2.50 1.87 -13.36
C THR A 3 -2.15 3.21 -12.74
N SER A 4 -2.30 4.32 -13.48
CA SER A 4 -1.94 5.67 -13.01
C SER A 4 -2.67 6.06 -11.73
N ASP A 5 -3.95 5.70 -11.58
CA ASP A 5 -4.72 5.95 -10.36
C ASP A 5 -4.14 5.21 -9.15
N LEU A 6 -3.71 3.95 -9.35
CA LEU A 6 -3.09 3.14 -8.31
C LEU A 6 -1.71 3.69 -7.93
N ASP A 7 -0.91 4.10 -8.91
CA ASP A 7 0.40 4.70 -8.67
C ASP A 7 0.28 6.06 -7.96
N ARG A 8 -0.72 6.88 -8.33
CA ARG A 8 -1.03 8.15 -7.65
C ARG A 8 -1.42 7.91 -6.20
N ALA A 9 -2.46 7.10 -5.96
CA ALA A 9 -2.98 6.85 -4.62
C ALA A 9 -1.89 6.24 -3.71
N ALA A 10 -1.13 5.26 -4.22
CA ALA A 10 -0.04 4.67 -3.47
C ALA A 10 1.12 5.64 -3.22
N GLY A 11 1.39 6.56 -4.16
CA GLY A 11 2.37 7.63 -3.98
C GLY A 11 2.00 8.58 -2.85
N GLU A 12 0.74 9.01 -2.80
CA GLU A 12 0.21 9.87 -1.74
C GLU A 12 0.25 9.18 -0.38
N TYR A 13 -0.30 7.97 -0.27
CA TYR A 13 -0.28 7.18 0.97
C TYR A 13 1.15 6.97 1.48
N ALA A 14 2.07 6.62 0.58
CA ALA A 14 3.45 6.35 0.93
C ALA A 14 4.27 7.61 1.19
N ALA A 15 3.79 8.80 0.84
CA ALA A 15 4.39 10.07 1.25
C ALA A 15 3.96 10.42 2.69
N VAL A 16 2.70 10.20 3.04
CA VAL A 16 2.21 10.35 4.42
C VAL A 16 2.97 9.42 5.35
N LEU A 17 3.09 8.15 4.98
CA LEU A 17 3.75 7.14 5.80
C LEU A 17 5.27 7.32 5.89
N SER A 18 5.92 7.98 4.93
CA SER A 18 7.37 8.27 5.02
C SER A 18 7.71 9.34 6.06
N GLU A 19 6.73 10.15 6.47
CA GLU A 19 6.87 11.13 7.56
C GLU A 19 6.58 10.51 8.95
N ALA A 20 6.07 9.27 8.99
CA ALA A 20 5.71 8.59 10.24
C ALA A 20 6.95 8.02 10.93
N ALA A 21 7.04 8.21 12.24
CA ALA A 21 7.99 7.53 13.11
C ALA A 21 7.45 6.15 13.56
N GLU A 22 8.31 5.30 14.13
CA GLU A 22 7.90 3.98 14.62
C GLU A 22 6.75 4.05 15.64
N ALA A 23 6.76 5.06 16.51
CA ALA A 23 5.69 5.27 17.49
C ALA A 23 4.33 5.59 16.84
N ASP A 24 4.34 6.20 15.66
CA ASP A 24 3.14 6.60 14.93
C ASP A 24 2.40 5.38 14.34
N LEU A 25 3.08 4.25 14.18
CA LEU A 25 2.45 3.00 13.73
C LEU A 25 1.37 2.52 14.69
N ALA A 26 1.50 2.82 15.99
CA ALA A 26 0.51 2.49 17.00
C ALA A 26 -0.64 3.50 17.08
N THR A 27 -0.59 4.61 16.31
CA THR A 27 -1.63 5.63 16.31
C THR A 27 -2.96 5.07 15.78
N PRO A 28 -4.08 5.27 16.49
CA PRO A 28 -5.39 4.80 16.05
C PRO A 28 -5.92 5.51 14.79
N VAL A 29 -6.48 4.74 13.87
CA VAL A 29 -7.19 5.15 12.65
C VAL A 29 -8.50 4.36 12.59
N GLY A 30 -9.56 4.92 13.18
CA GLY A 30 -10.82 4.19 13.36
C GLY A 30 -10.66 3.01 14.33
N ASP A 31 -11.02 1.80 13.90
CA ASP A 31 -10.94 0.57 14.70
C ASP A 31 -9.58 -0.14 14.60
N ARG A 32 -8.58 0.48 13.98
CA ARG A 32 -7.25 -0.11 13.68
C ARG A 32 -6.13 0.87 13.98
N THR A 33 -4.88 0.44 13.92
CA THR A 33 -3.71 1.33 13.95
C THR A 33 -3.22 1.69 12.54
N VAL A 34 -2.35 2.71 12.41
CA VAL A 34 -1.65 3.04 11.16
C VAL A 34 -0.89 1.82 10.62
N GLY A 35 -0.22 1.08 11.50
CA GLY A 35 0.48 -0.17 11.16
C GLY A 35 -0.47 -1.23 10.60
N ASP A 36 -1.57 -1.52 11.32
CA ASP A 36 -2.55 -2.53 10.90
C ASP A 36 -3.21 -2.19 9.56
N LEU A 37 -3.51 -0.90 9.34
CA LEU A 37 -4.08 -0.43 8.08
C LEU A 37 -3.08 -0.62 6.93
N THR A 38 -1.82 -0.26 7.15
CA THR A 38 -0.75 -0.41 6.16
C THR A 38 -0.51 -1.88 5.82
N ASP A 39 -0.49 -2.76 6.82
CA ASP A 39 -0.33 -4.20 6.64
C ASP A 39 -1.51 -4.80 5.87
N GLN A 40 -2.74 -4.38 6.16
CA GLN A 40 -3.92 -4.82 5.42
C GLN A 40 -3.86 -4.39 3.95
N LEU A 41 -3.53 -3.14 3.66
CA LEU A 41 -3.40 -2.63 2.30
C LEU A 41 -2.29 -3.35 1.53
N THR A 42 -1.17 -3.61 2.20
CA THR A 42 -0.03 -4.35 1.65
C THR A 42 -0.41 -5.80 1.33
N ALA A 43 -1.09 -6.48 2.25
CA ALA A 43 -1.55 -7.86 2.06
C ALA A 43 -2.56 -7.95 0.92
N ARG A 44 -3.51 -7.00 0.84
CA ARG A 44 -4.51 -6.94 -0.24
C ARG A 44 -3.85 -6.71 -1.60
N ALA A 45 -2.93 -5.75 -1.71
CA ALA A 45 -2.18 -5.49 -2.94
C ALA A 45 -1.36 -6.73 -3.37
N SER A 46 -0.73 -7.42 -2.41
CA SER A 46 0.04 -8.64 -2.67
C SER A 46 -0.84 -9.79 -3.15
N ALA A 47 -2.01 -9.98 -2.53
CA ALA A 47 -2.97 -11.02 -2.92
C ALA A 47 -3.53 -10.78 -4.33
N LEU A 48 -3.88 -9.53 -4.66
CA LEU A 48 -4.32 -9.16 -6.01
C LEU A 48 -3.20 -9.35 -7.05
N GLY A 49 -1.96 -8.97 -6.70
CA GLY A 49 -0.81 -9.22 -7.56
C GLY A 49 -0.62 -10.71 -7.84
N ALA A 50 -0.68 -11.55 -6.80
CA ALA A 50 -0.57 -13.00 -6.95
C ALA A 50 -1.71 -13.59 -7.80
N ALA A 51 -2.96 -13.13 -7.63
CA ALA A 51 -4.09 -13.56 -8.45
C ALA A 51 -3.92 -13.21 -9.94
N LEU A 52 -3.20 -12.13 -10.23
CA LEU A 52 -2.84 -11.71 -11.60
C LEU A 52 -1.55 -12.35 -12.12
N GLY A 53 -0.96 -13.30 -11.38
CA GLY A 53 0.24 -14.01 -11.80
C GLY A 53 1.55 -13.29 -11.50
N ALA A 54 1.56 -12.30 -10.62
CA ALA A 54 2.81 -11.79 -10.07
C ALA A 54 3.54 -12.96 -9.38
N GLY A 55 4.78 -13.23 -9.80
CA GLY A 55 5.61 -14.22 -9.13
C GLY A 55 5.73 -13.91 -7.63
N GLN A 56 5.82 -14.97 -6.81
CA GLN A 56 5.99 -14.76 -5.38
C GLN A 56 7.19 -13.86 -5.10
N PRO A 57 7.09 -12.94 -4.13
CA PRO A 57 8.25 -12.20 -3.68
C PRO A 57 9.39 -13.19 -3.35
N PRO A 58 10.65 -12.91 -3.71
CA PRO A 58 11.72 -13.41 -2.87
C PRO A 58 11.41 -12.99 -1.43
N LEU A 59 11.56 -13.93 -0.50
CA LEU A 59 11.52 -13.72 0.95
C LEU A 59 12.71 -12.84 1.37
N ASP A 60 12.85 -11.67 0.77
CA ASP A 60 13.84 -10.70 1.23
C ASP A 60 13.29 -10.14 2.54
N GLY A 61 13.97 -10.52 3.63
CA GLY A 61 13.70 -10.03 4.97
C GLY A 61 13.53 -8.52 4.99
N ALA A 62 12.74 -8.04 5.96
CA ALA A 62 12.46 -6.64 6.22
C ALA A 62 13.69 -5.79 5.86
N ALA A 63 13.56 -4.97 4.80
CA ALA A 63 14.61 -4.03 4.45
C ALA A 63 14.88 -3.22 5.73
N PRO A 64 16.15 -3.09 6.18
CA PRO A 64 16.44 -2.38 7.40
C PRO A 64 15.77 -1.01 7.34
N LEU A 65 15.01 -0.70 8.39
CA LEU A 65 14.52 0.66 8.63
C LEU A 65 15.71 1.59 8.48
N ASP A 66 15.53 2.73 7.83
CA ASP A 66 16.65 3.66 7.78
C ASP A 66 17.05 4.09 9.20
N ALA A 67 18.26 4.64 9.34
CA ALA A 67 18.81 5.02 10.63
C ALA A 67 17.95 6.06 11.40
N TYR A 68 16.89 6.60 10.78
CA TYR A 68 15.98 7.59 11.34
C TYR A 68 14.58 7.01 11.63
N GLY A 69 14.42 5.69 11.55
CA GLY A 69 13.14 5.03 11.84
C GLY A 69 12.10 5.20 10.74
N GLY A 70 12.51 5.52 9.51
CA GLY A 70 11.64 5.58 8.34
C GLY A 70 11.64 4.28 7.50
N GLY A 71 10.83 4.26 6.45
CA GLY A 71 10.78 3.15 5.48
C GLY A 71 9.63 2.15 5.68
N PHE A 72 8.65 2.45 6.54
CA PHE A 72 7.46 1.63 6.75
C PHE A 72 6.58 1.53 5.51
N GLU A 73 6.70 2.47 4.58
CA GLU A 73 6.00 2.48 3.31
C GLU A 73 6.61 1.52 2.27
N ARG A 74 7.83 1.02 2.49
CA ARG A 74 8.56 0.20 1.50
C ARG A 74 7.83 -1.12 1.18
N PRO A 75 7.34 -1.91 2.15
CA PRO A 75 6.59 -3.12 1.86
C PRO A 75 5.35 -2.83 1.02
N PHE A 76 4.60 -1.77 1.37
CA PHE A 76 3.44 -1.31 0.64
C PHE A 76 3.78 -0.91 -0.81
N ARG A 77 4.79 -0.03 -1.01
CA ARG A 77 5.27 0.38 -2.34
C ARG A 77 5.68 -0.83 -3.19
N ARG A 78 6.36 -1.81 -2.59
CA ARG A 78 6.79 -3.02 -3.29
C ARG A 78 5.60 -3.88 -3.73
N ALA A 79 4.59 -4.03 -2.87
CA ALA A 79 3.36 -4.76 -3.19
C ALA A 79 2.59 -4.09 -4.33
N VAL A 80 2.40 -2.77 -4.28
CA VAL A 80 1.71 -2.01 -5.32
C VAL A 80 2.43 -2.09 -6.66
N ARG A 81 3.76 -1.91 -6.69
CA ARG A 81 4.54 -2.03 -7.94
C ARG A 81 4.41 -3.40 -8.59
N ARG A 82 4.37 -4.48 -7.80
CA ARG A 82 4.14 -5.82 -8.31
C ARG A 82 2.75 -5.99 -8.87
N LEU A 83 1.74 -5.48 -8.16
CA LEU A 83 0.37 -5.47 -8.65
C LEU A 83 0.26 -4.70 -9.98
N ALA A 84 0.81 -3.48 -10.07
CA ALA A 84 0.79 -2.68 -11.28
C ALA A 84 1.49 -3.40 -12.45
N SER A 85 2.66 -3.99 -12.21
CA SER A 85 3.38 -4.78 -13.22
C SER A 85 2.58 -6.01 -13.69
N ALA A 86 1.91 -6.71 -12.78
CA ALA A 86 1.07 -7.86 -13.14
C ALA A 86 -0.18 -7.43 -13.89
N ALA A 87 -0.84 -6.35 -13.47
CA ALA A 87 -2.02 -5.79 -14.15
C ALA A 87 -1.70 -5.25 -15.54
N ALA A 88 -0.46 -4.78 -15.77
CA ALA A 88 0.00 -4.35 -17.09
C ALA A 88 0.31 -5.54 -18.02
N GLY A 89 0.85 -6.64 -17.48
CA GLY A 89 1.15 -7.87 -18.24
C GLY A 89 -0.04 -8.79 -18.44
N ALA A 90 -1.05 -8.71 -17.58
CA ALA A 90 -2.29 -9.47 -17.66
C ALA A 90 -3.37 -8.73 -18.45
N SER A 91 -4.34 -9.47 -18.96
CA SER A 91 -5.65 -8.92 -19.34
C SER A 91 -6.62 -9.18 -18.18
N PRO A 92 -6.64 -8.32 -17.14
CA PRO A 92 -7.51 -8.55 -15.98
C PRO A 92 -8.97 -8.59 -16.41
N ASP A 93 -9.69 -9.56 -15.87
CA ASP A 93 -11.13 -9.67 -16.02
C ASP A 93 -11.85 -8.55 -15.24
N GLU A 94 -13.17 -8.47 -15.40
CA GLU A 94 -13.96 -7.40 -14.79
C GLU A 94 -13.91 -7.43 -13.25
N ALA A 95 -13.85 -8.63 -12.66
CA ALA A 95 -13.76 -8.79 -11.21
C ALA A 95 -12.42 -8.25 -10.67
N ALA A 96 -11.31 -8.58 -11.32
CA ALA A 96 -9.99 -8.07 -10.95
C ALA A 96 -9.90 -6.55 -11.12
N ARG A 97 -10.51 -5.98 -12.18
CA ARG A 97 -10.58 -4.52 -12.37
C ARG A 97 -11.35 -3.84 -11.25
N ALA A 98 -12.50 -4.40 -10.87
CA ALA A 98 -13.30 -3.87 -9.76
C ALA A 98 -12.54 -3.92 -8.44
N GLU A 99 -11.81 -5.01 -8.16
CA GLU A 99 -10.98 -5.13 -6.96
C GLU A 99 -9.82 -4.16 -6.94
N ILE A 100 -9.14 -3.93 -8.07
CA ILE A 100 -8.08 -2.90 -8.15
C ILE A 100 -8.69 -1.52 -7.90
N ALA A 101 -9.82 -1.18 -8.51
CA ALA A 101 -10.48 0.10 -8.28
C ALA A 101 -10.92 0.27 -6.81
N ALA A 102 -11.35 -0.81 -6.15
CA ALA A 102 -11.67 -0.81 -4.72
C ALA A 102 -10.41 -0.65 -3.85
N LEU A 103 -9.27 -1.22 -4.26
CA LEU A 103 -7.99 -1.00 -3.60
C LEU A 103 -7.55 0.47 -3.73
N VAL A 104 -7.67 1.09 -4.91
CA VAL A 104 -7.33 2.52 -5.11
C VAL A 104 -8.09 3.39 -4.12
N ARG A 105 -9.41 3.23 -4.01
CA ARG A 105 -10.24 4.00 -3.06
C ARG A 105 -9.81 3.75 -1.62
N ALA A 106 -9.55 2.50 -1.25
CA ALA A 106 -9.10 2.16 0.10
C ALA A 106 -7.74 2.80 0.44
N VAL A 107 -6.85 2.94 -0.54
CA VAL A 107 -5.55 3.62 -0.37
C VAL A 107 -5.74 5.13 -0.24
N ASP A 108 -6.56 5.76 -1.08
CA ASP A 108 -6.87 7.20 -0.98
C ASP A 108 -7.54 7.52 0.38
N ASP A 109 -8.56 6.76 0.76
CA ASP A 109 -9.25 6.91 2.06
C ASP A 109 -8.27 6.69 3.23
N GLY A 110 -7.39 5.70 3.09
CA GLY A 110 -6.33 5.42 4.05
C GLY A 110 -5.35 6.59 4.20
N ALA A 111 -4.96 7.23 3.10
CA ALA A 111 -4.03 8.36 3.12
C ALA A 111 -4.64 9.54 3.89
N ILE A 112 -5.91 9.85 3.62
CA ILE A 112 -6.65 10.90 4.34
C ILE A 112 -6.75 10.56 5.83
N ALA A 113 -7.08 9.32 6.16
CA ALA A 113 -7.28 8.89 7.54
C ALA A 113 -5.98 8.91 8.35
N VAL A 114 -4.87 8.43 7.77
CA VAL A 114 -3.53 8.47 8.39
C VAL A 114 -3.05 9.92 8.54
N SER A 115 -3.18 10.76 7.50
CA SER A 115 -2.79 12.18 7.61
C SER A 115 -3.51 12.89 8.75
N ARG A 116 -4.82 12.64 8.93
CA ARG A 116 -5.60 13.20 10.04
C ARG A 116 -5.12 12.67 11.39
N ALA A 117 -4.86 11.38 11.49
CA ALA A 117 -4.42 10.74 12.73
C ALA A 117 -3.04 11.23 13.18
N LEU A 118 -2.15 11.52 12.22
CA LEU A 118 -0.80 12.03 12.46
C LEU A 118 -0.71 13.56 12.54
N GLY A 119 -1.82 14.28 12.31
CA GLY A 119 -1.85 15.75 12.33
C GLY A 119 -1.10 16.40 11.16
N LEU A 120 -1.02 15.72 10.01
CA LEU A 120 -0.28 16.14 8.81
C LEU A 120 -1.14 16.89 7.77
N GLY A 121 -2.29 17.47 8.16
CA GLY A 121 -3.23 18.11 7.23
C GLY A 121 -4.13 19.18 7.84
#